data_AF-A0A6A4K6N8-F1
#
_entry.id   AF-A0A6A4K6N8-F1
#
_cell.length_a   1.000
_cell.length_b   1.000
_cell.length_c   1.000
_cell.angle_alpha   90.00
_cell.angle_beta   90.00
_cell.angle_gamma   90.00
#
_symmetry.space_group_name_H-M   'P 1'
#
loop_
_entity.id
_entity.type
_entity.pdbx_description
1 polymer ?
#
loop_
_entity_poly.entity_id
_entity_poly.type
_entity_poly.pdbx_seq_one_letter_code
_entity_poly.pdbx_strand_id
1 'polypeptide(L)' 'MLNITQLAEYRKEGHPSIYRKQWDPLIEEQLARPESYADCIHWCLPGVPDVWNEILYTYILRHDDKIKGKMEI' A
#
# COMPACT_ATOMS: atom_id res chain seq x y z
N MET A 1 3.64 10.72 12.66
CA MET A 1 4.23 10.25 11.38
C MET A 1 4.10 8.73 11.35
N LEU A 2 3.58 8.16 10.25
CA LEU A 2 3.46 6.72 10.07
C LEU A 2 4.70 6.21 9.34
N ASN A 3 5.60 5.50 10.03
CA ASN A 3 6.81 4.97 9.40
C ASN A 3 6.50 3.60 8.77
N ILE A 4 6.37 3.59 7.44
CA ILE A 4 6.05 2.40 6.64
C ILE A 4 7.20 1.95 5.74
N THR A 5 8.35 2.64 5.74
CA THR A 5 9.39 2.45 4.73
C THR A 5 9.96 1.03 4.76
N GLN A 6 10.51 0.60 5.90
CA GLN A 6 11.15 -0.71 6.01
C GLN A 6 10.16 -1.86 5.78
N LEU A 7 8.91 -1.75 6.25
CA LEU A 7 7.91 -2.79 6.05
C LEU A 7 7.48 -2.91 4.58
N ALA A 8 7.38 -1.77 3.87
CA ALA A 8 7.05 -1.75 2.45
C ALA A 8 8.20 -2.29 1.58
N GLU A 9 9.46 -2.03 1.95
CA GLU A 9 10.65 -2.54 1.24
C GLU A 9 10.69 -4.06 1.17
N TYR A 10 10.20 -4.78 2.19
CA TYR A 10 10.13 -6.24 2.17
C TYR A 10 9.09 -6.78 1.18
N ARG A 11 8.18 -5.95 0.66
CA ARG A 11 7.01 -6.36 -0.11
C ARG A 11 7.14 -6.10 -1.60
N LYS A 12 8.31 -6.34 -2.20
CA LYS A 12 8.54 -6.14 -3.65
C LYS A 12 7.53 -6.87 -4.56
N GLU A 13 6.90 -7.93 -4.07
CA GLU A 13 5.86 -8.70 -4.76
C GLU A 13 4.45 -8.10 -4.66
N GLY A 14 4.26 -7.07 -3.82
CA GLY A 14 2.97 -6.38 -3.67
C GLY A 14 2.65 -5.37 -4.79
N HIS A 15 3.60 -5.15 -5.71
CA HIS A 15 3.43 -4.24 -6.84
C HIS A 15 2.64 -4.91 -7.99
N PRO A 16 1.85 -4.15 -8.77
CA PRO A 16 1.08 -4.69 -9.88
C PRO A 16 1.95 -5.12 -11.07
N SER A 17 3.20 -4.68 -11.15
CA SER A 17 4.08 -4.99 -12.28
C SER A 17 3.39 -4.60 -13.61
N ILE A 18 3.33 -5.50 -14.58
CA ILE A 18 2.63 -5.31 -15.87
C ILE A 18 1.11 -5.41 -15.78
N TYR A 19 0.56 -5.90 -14.66
CA TYR A 19 -0.87 -6.11 -14.45
C TYR A 19 -1.59 -4.87 -13.92
N ARG A 20 -1.02 -3.68 -14.13
CA ARG A 20 -1.66 -2.41 -13.81
C ARG A 20 -2.75 -2.09 -14.84
N LYS A 21 -3.71 -1.26 -14.46
CA LYS A 21 -4.69 -0.71 -15.42
C LYS A 21 -4.08 0.54 -16.07
N GLN A 22 -3.50 0.40 -17.26
CA GLN A 22 -3.16 1.56 -18.10
C GLN A 22 -4.42 2.20 -18.69
N TRP A 23 -4.31 3.46 -19.12
CA TRP A 23 -5.34 4.13 -19.93
C TRP A 23 -5.61 3.38 -21.23
N ASP A 24 -4.54 2.91 -21.87
CA ASP A 24 -4.58 2.04 -23.05
C ASP A 24 -3.96 0.69 -22.70
N PRO A 25 -4.59 -0.45 -23.07
CA PRO A 25 -4.02 -1.77 -22.82
C PRO A 25 -2.64 -1.91 -23.47
N LEU A 26 -1.70 -2.56 -22.77
CA LEU A 26 -0.41 -2.92 -23.34
C LEU A 26 -0.60 -3.94 -24.48
N ILE A 27 0.13 -3.76 -25.57
CA ILE A 27 0.22 -4.76 -26.64
C ILE A 27 1.15 -5.92 -26.23
N GLU A 28 1.06 -7.08 -26.89
CA GLU A 28 1.85 -8.27 -26.52
C GLU A 28 3.36 -8.00 -26.44
N GLU A 29 3.91 -7.19 -27.33
CA GLU A 29 5.34 -6.85 -27.33
C GLU A 29 5.76 -6.09 -26.05
N GLN A 30 4.87 -5.28 -25.50
CA GLN A 30 5.10 -4.55 -24.26
C GLN A 30 4.95 -5.46 -23.04
N LEU A 31 3.99 -6.39 -23.07
CA LEU A 31 3.81 -7.41 -22.03
C LEU A 31 5.03 -8.35 -21.95
N ALA A 32 5.68 -8.60 -23.08
CA ALA A 32 6.93 -9.37 -23.14
C ALA A 32 8.16 -8.64 -22.56
N ARG A 33 8.04 -7.35 -22.20
CA ARG A 33 9.15 -6.50 -21.71
C ARG A 33 8.84 -5.85 -20.35
N PRO A 34 8.67 -6.64 -19.28
CA PRO A 34 8.26 -6.14 -17.97
C PRO A 34 9.24 -5.10 -17.40
N GLU A 35 10.55 -5.22 -17.60
CA GLU A 35 11.56 -4.23 -17.19
C GLU A 35 11.30 -2.79 -17.68
N SER A 36 10.58 -2.60 -18.79
CA SER A 36 10.26 -1.26 -19.31
C SER A 36 8.84 -0.79 -18.99
N TYR A 37 7.92 -1.72 -18.68
CA TYR A 37 6.49 -1.44 -18.56
C TYR A 37 5.85 -1.83 -17.22
N ALA A 38 6.63 -2.45 -16.33
CA ALA A 38 6.19 -2.79 -14.98
C ALA A 38 6.08 -1.54 -14.11
N ASP A 39 5.03 -1.51 -13.30
CA ASP A 39 4.84 -0.51 -12.26
C ASP A 39 5.37 -1.02 -10.93
N CYS A 40 6.45 -0.40 -10.47
CA CYS A 40 7.16 -0.72 -9.23
C CYS A 40 6.94 0.34 -8.14
N ILE A 41 5.92 1.19 -8.30
CA ILE A 41 5.66 2.31 -7.38
C ILE A 41 4.29 2.12 -6.72
N HIS A 42 3.30 1.67 -7.49
CA HIS A 42 1.95 1.44 -6.99
C HIS A 42 1.80 0.05 -6.38
N TRP A 43 0.68 -0.19 -5.71
CA TRP A 43 0.41 -1.44 -5.00
C TRP A 43 -0.86 -2.09 -5.53
N CYS A 44 -0.87 -3.43 -5.59
CA CYS A 44 -2.09 -4.19 -5.77
C CYS A 44 -3.03 -4.01 -4.57
N LEU A 45 -4.33 -4.15 -4.85
CA LEU A 45 -5.37 -4.26 -3.82
C LEU A 45 -6.17 -5.57 -4.04
N PRO A 46 -6.40 -6.37 -2.99
CA PRO A 46 -5.89 -6.21 -1.61
C PRO A 46 -4.35 -6.35 -1.54
N GLY A 47 -3.70 -5.67 -0.59
CA GLY A 47 -2.23 -5.64 -0.52
C GLY A 47 -1.60 -4.77 0.56
N VAL A 48 -0.40 -4.26 0.28
CA VAL A 48 0.44 -3.52 1.25
C VAL A 48 -0.26 -2.28 1.85
N PRO A 49 -1.03 -1.49 1.09
CA PRO A 49 -1.77 -0.35 1.65
C PRO A 49 -2.80 -0.73 2.72
N ASP A 50 -3.32 -1.96 2.71
CA ASP A 50 -4.29 -2.41 3.72
C ASP A 50 -3.63 -2.49 5.10
N VAL A 51 -2.39 -2.96 5.17
CA VAL A 51 -1.60 -2.98 6.42
C VAL A 51 -1.33 -1.55 6.92
N TRP A 52 -1.09 -0.60 6.02
CA TRP A 52 -0.93 0.80 6.42
C TRP A 52 -2.21 1.36 7.04
N ASN A 53 -3.36 1.00 6.47
CA ASN A 53 -4.68 1.36 6.99
C ASN A 53 -4.94 0.73 8.36
N GLU A 54 -4.56 -0.54 8.59
CA GLU A 54 -4.66 -1.19 9.90
C GLU A 54 -3.82 -0.49 10.96
N ILE A 55 -2.59 -0.11 10.64
CA ILE A 55 -1.72 0.63 11.57
C ILE A 55 -2.32 2.01 11.86
N LEU A 56 -2.77 2.74 10.84
CA LEU A 56 -3.43 4.04 11.01
C LEU A 56 -4.69 3.92 11.87
N TYR A 57 -5.53 2.93 11.60
CA TYR A 57 -6.75 2.67 12.36
C TYR A 57 -6.43 2.40 13.83
N THR A 58 -5.38 1.64 14.11
CA THR A 58 -4.90 1.40 15.48
C THR A 58 -4.48 2.69 16.18
N TYR A 59 -3.82 3.63 15.49
CA TYR A 59 -3.48 4.93 16.07
C TYR A 59 -4.72 5.76 16.40
N ILE A 60 -5.73 5.74 15.54
CA ILE A 60 -6.99 6.47 15.74
C ILE A 60 -7.72 5.91 16.96
N LEU A 61 -7.90 4.59 17.05
CA LEU A 61 -8.57 3.94 18.18
C LEU A 61 -7.85 4.21 19.49
N ARG A 62 -6.52 4.04 19.53
CA ARG A 62 -5.72 4.33 20.73
C ARG A 62 -5.81 5.78 21.17
N HIS A 63 -5.97 6.71 20.23
CA HIS A 63 -6.13 8.13 20.56
C HIS A 63 -7.51 8.39 21.16
N ASP A 64 -8.56 7.79 20.60
CA ASP A 64 -9.92 7.87 21.13
C ASP A 64 -10.01 7.28 22.55
N ASP A 65 -9.41 6.11 22.79
CA ASP A 65 -9.34 5.48 24.11
C ASP A 65 -8.63 6.36 25.14
N LYS A 66 -7.53 7.02 24.73
CA LYS A 66 -6.81 7.98 25.58
C LYS A 66 -7.62 9.24 25.87
N ILE A 67 -8.45 9.71 24.95
CA ILE A 67 -9.34 10.85 25.18
C ILE A 67 -10.43 10.46 26.18
N LYS A 68 -11.07 9.31 25.98
CA LYS A 68 -12.11 8.80 26.89
C LYS A 68 -11.57 8.61 28.30
N GLY A 69 -10.42 7.94 28.44
CA GLY A 69 -9.78 7.74 29.75
C GLY A 69 -9.21 9.02 30.40
N LYS A 70 -9.03 10.12 29.64
CA LYS A 70 -8.66 11.45 30.20
C LYS A 70 -9.86 12.28 30.64
N MET A 71 -11.05 11.99 30.11
CA MET A 71 -12.28 12.71 30.43
C MET A 71 -13.04 12.07 31.60
N GLU A 72 -12.68 10.84 31.96
CA GLU A 72 -13.17 10.10 33.14
C GLU A 72 -12.34 10.35 34.43
N ILE A 73 -11.45 11.37 34.44
CA ILE A 73 -10.69 11.84 35.61
C ILE A 73 -11.02 13.30 35.88
#